data_AF-A0A3R6DFT3-F1
#
_entry.id   AF-A0A3R6DFT3-F1
#
_cell.length_a   1.000
_cell.length_b   1.000
_cell.length_c   1.000
_cell.angle_alpha   90.00
_cell.angle_beta   90.00
_cell.angle_gamma   90.00
#
_symmetry.space_group_name_H-M   'P 1'
#
loop_
_entity.id
_entity.type
_entity.pdbx_description
1 polymer ?
#
loop_
_entity_poly.entity_id
_entity_poly.type
_entity_poly.pdbx_seq_one_letter_code
_entity_poly.pdbx_strand_id
1 'polypeptide(L)'
;MNLIYLAAGYARRFGSNKLLTEFHGKPLFLHGLTELVRLQKMCSYPCRLIVVTAYDRIEELCKEILGNSRKNTKDEQDHLTKKEHTVHGQNIPKDYIIVRNQGEENDGIASSIRKGVKAAIDSPMINEGDSFSYDMFFQADQPYVKAEILLDFLNDFIESKKGIGALSCEGILRSPNLFAENYRAELLRLTGECGGKKIIRSHPDDVFTYPVEMPEFFVDIDTREDYAHENV
;
A
#
# COMPACT_ATOMS: atom_id res chain seq x y z
N MET A 1 8.97 3.53 8.88
CA MET A 1 7.66 2.93 8.52
C MET A 1 7.75 2.37 7.11
N ASN A 2 7.38 1.11 6.89
CA ASN A 2 7.26 0.54 5.54
C ASN A 2 5.78 0.51 5.14
N LEU A 3 5.45 1.18 4.04
CA LEU A 3 4.13 1.15 3.40
C LEU A 3 4.16 0.07 2.32
N ILE A 4 3.69 -1.14 2.65
CA ILE A 4 3.71 -2.30 1.77
C ILE A 4 2.40 -2.35 0.96
N TYR A 5 2.52 -2.03 -0.33
CA TYR A 5 1.41 -2.01 -1.28
C TYR A 5 1.32 -3.33 -2.06
N LEU A 6 0.26 -4.09 -1.82
CA LEU A 6 0.03 -5.42 -2.39
C LEU A 6 -0.74 -5.31 -3.72
N ALA A 7 -0.02 -5.09 -4.80
CA ALA A 7 -0.52 -4.99 -6.18
C ALA A 7 -0.29 -6.28 -6.99
N ALA A 8 -0.51 -7.44 -6.36
CA ALA A 8 -0.27 -8.75 -6.96
C ALA A 8 -1.52 -9.69 -6.95
N GLY A 9 -2.69 -9.18 -6.53
CA GLY A 9 -3.91 -9.96 -6.45
C GLY A 9 -4.41 -10.43 -7.82
N TYR A 10 -4.77 -11.72 -7.91
CA TYR A 10 -5.31 -12.30 -9.15
C TYR A 10 -6.79 -11.96 -9.33
N ALA A 11 -7.11 -11.30 -10.43
CA ALA A 11 -8.47 -10.96 -10.83
C ALA A 11 -9.21 -12.15 -11.48
N ARG A 12 -9.24 -13.31 -10.80
CA ARG A 12 -9.80 -14.58 -11.36
C ARG A 12 -11.24 -14.43 -11.86
N ARG A 13 -12.03 -13.55 -11.23
CA ARG A 13 -13.45 -13.30 -11.54
C ARG A 13 -13.68 -12.14 -12.53
N PHE A 14 -12.66 -11.31 -12.80
CA PHE A 14 -12.80 -10.10 -13.63
C PHE A 14 -12.56 -10.38 -15.12
N GLY A 15 -11.87 -11.49 -15.44
CA GLY A 15 -11.54 -11.92 -16.80
C GLY A 15 -10.36 -11.17 -17.45
N SER A 16 -9.84 -10.14 -16.80
CA SER A 16 -8.63 -9.38 -17.18
C SER A 16 -7.95 -8.84 -15.91
N ASN A 17 -6.79 -8.19 -16.03
CA ASN A 17 -6.13 -7.58 -14.87
C ASN A 17 -6.92 -6.36 -14.35
N LYS A 18 -7.74 -6.57 -13.31
CA LYS A 18 -8.56 -5.51 -12.68
C LYS A 18 -7.74 -4.30 -12.25
N LEU A 19 -6.52 -4.52 -11.78
CA LEU A 19 -5.64 -3.46 -11.29
C LEU A 19 -5.24 -2.48 -12.40
N LEU A 20 -5.16 -2.93 -13.64
CA LEU A 20 -4.85 -2.09 -14.81
C LEU A 20 -6.10 -1.55 -15.52
N THR A 21 -7.30 -1.90 -15.06
CA THR A 21 -8.55 -1.40 -15.65
C THR A 21 -8.75 0.05 -15.20
N GLU A 22 -9.15 0.91 -16.13
CA GLU A 22 -9.45 2.31 -15.86
C GLU A 22 -10.62 2.40 -14.88
N PHE A 23 -10.50 3.12 -13.77
CA PHE A 23 -11.51 3.35 -12.75
C PHE A 23 -11.51 4.85 -12.45
N HIS A 24 -12.63 5.55 -12.65
CA HIS A 24 -12.68 7.03 -12.57
C HIS A 24 -11.52 7.73 -13.31
N GLY A 25 -11.25 7.34 -14.56
CA GLY A 25 -10.28 7.99 -15.45
C GLY A 25 -8.79 7.65 -15.21
N LYS A 26 -8.46 6.71 -14.32
CA LYS A 26 -7.09 6.18 -14.17
C LYS A 26 -7.07 4.71 -13.75
N PRO A 27 -5.99 3.94 -13.99
CA PRO A 27 -5.93 2.54 -13.58
C PRO A 27 -6.24 2.32 -12.09
N LEU A 28 -7.01 1.29 -11.76
CA LEU A 28 -7.47 1.00 -10.39
C LEU A 28 -6.34 1.03 -9.35
N PHE A 29 -5.22 0.37 -9.61
CA PHE A 29 -4.08 0.33 -8.68
C PHE A 29 -3.46 1.72 -8.44
N LEU A 30 -3.67 2.68 -9.35
CA LEU A 30 -3.09 4.00 -9.23
C LEU A 30 -3.80 4.84 -8.16
N HIS A 31 -5.05 4.52 -7.80
CA HIS A 31 -5.77 5.19 -6.71
C HIS A 31 -5.06 5.00 -5.37
N GLY A 32 -4.87 3.75 -4.94
CA GLY A 32 -4.13 3.43 -3.73
C GLY A 32 -2.68 3.94 -3.77
N LEU A 33 -1.98 3.74 -4.89
CA LEU A 33 -0.60 4.22 -5.04
C LEU A 33 -0.48 5.74 -4.85
N THR A 34 -1.42 6.52 -5.39
CA THR A 34 -1.44 7.98 -5.24
C THR A 34 -1.54 8.37 -3.76
N GLU A 35 -2.42 7.71 -3.02
CA GLU A 35 -2.67 7.99 -1.60
C GLU A 35 -1.50 7.57 -0.71
N LEU A 36 -0.81 6.47 -1.03
CA LEU A 36 0.42 6.08 -0.32
C LEU A 36 1.58 7.05 -0.56
N VAL A 37 1.69 7.59 -1.78
CA VAL A 37 2.66 8.64 -2.09
C VAL A 37 2.33 9.93 -1.33
N ARG A 38 1.05 10.28 -1.18
CA ARG A 38 0.63 11.42 -0.35
C ARG A 38 0.97 11.18 1.12
N LEU A 39 0.60 10.01 1.65
CA LEU A 39 0.88 9.63 3.03
C LEU A 39 2.36 9.70 3.36
N GLN A 40 3.24 9.15 2.49
CA GLN A 40 4.69 9.20 2.70
C GLN A 40 5.22 10.62 2.92
N LYS A 41 4.64 11.62 2.25
CA LYS A 41 5.05 13.03 2.38
C LYS A 41 4.45 13.71 3.59
N MET A 42 3.27 13.28 4.02
CA MET A 42 2.57 13.84 5.16
C MET A 42 3.18 13.34 6.49
N CYS A 43 3.76 12.14 6.49
CA CYS A 43 4.45 11.60 7.67
C CYS A 43 5.65 12.47 8.07
N SER A 44 5.75 12.76 9.37
CA SER A 44 6.88 13.45 10.00
C SER A 44 8.09 12.53 10.23
N TYR A 45 7.93 11.22 10.02
CA TYR A 45 8.95 10.20 10.18
C TYR A 45 9.26 9.49 8.85
N PRO A 46 10.45 8.87 8.71
CA PRO A 46 10.84 8.19 7.50
C PRO A 46 9.86 7.07 7.11
N CYS A 47 9.34 7.18 5.90
CA CYS A 47 8.44 6.21 5.30
C CYS A 47 9.05 5.68 3.99
N ARG A 48 9.07 4.36 3.80
CA ARG A 48 9.46 3.71 2.55
C ARG A 48 8.25 3.04 1.92
N LEU A 49 8.02 3.28 0.64
CA LEU A 49 6.97 2.61 -0.13
C LEU A 49 7.51 1.31 -0.74
N ILE A 50 6.92 0.16 -0.42
CA ILE A 50 7.29 -1.13 -1.00
C ILE A 50 6.13 -1.62 -1.85
N VAL A 51 6.27 -1.61 -3.17
CA VAL A 51 5.25 -2.11 -4.09
C VAL A 51 5.54 -3.56 -4.44
N VAL A 52 4.63 -4.47 -4.09
CA VAL A 52 4.72 -5.89 -4.44
C VAL A 52 3.78 -6.17 -5.61
N THR A 53 4.30 -6.63 -6.74
CA THR A 53 3.49 -6.89 -7.94
C THR A 53 3.94 -8.14 -8.70
N ALA A 54 2.98 -8.90 -9.22
CA ALA A 54 3.23 -10.00 -10.15
C ALA A 54 3.21 -9.55 -11.63
N TYR A 55 2.87 -8.29 -11.91
CA TYR A 55 2.55 -7.80 -13.24
C TYR A 55 3.61 -6.84 -13.77
N ASP A 56 4.20 -7.17 -14.92
CA ASP A 56 5.27 -6.40 -15.59
C ASP A 56 4.83 -4.97 -15.85
N ARG A 57 3.61 -4.80 -16.37
CA ARG A 57 3.05 -3.49 -16.66
C ARG A 57 2.88 -2.61 -15.42
N ILE A 58 2.54 -3.20 -14.26
CA ILE A 58 2.44 -2.43 -13.00
C ILE A 58 3.83 -2.03 -12.53
N GLU A 59 4.83 -2.91 -12.63
CA GLU A 59 6.22 -2.56 -12.31
C GLU A 59 6.73 -1.40 -13.19
N GLU A 60 6.52 -1.47 -14.51
CA GLU A 60 6.88 -0.42 -15.46
C GLU A 60 6.24 0.92 -15.09
N LEU A 61 4.91 0.93 -14.89
CA LEU A 61 4.18 2.15 -14.51
C LEU A 61 4.67 2.71 -13.17
N CYS A 62 4.95 1.85 -12.18
CA CYS A 62 5.56 2.30 -10.92
C CYS A 62 6.95 2.90 -11.16
N LYS A 63 7.81 2.31 -12.01
CA LYS A 63 9.12 2.89 -12.33
C LYS A 63 8.99 4.23 -13.05
N GLU A 64 8.04 4.38 -13.96
CA GLU A 64 7.77 5.64 -14.66
C GLU A 64 7.30 6.72 -13.67
N ILE A 65 6.28 6.41 -12.85
CA ILE A 65 5.66 7.35 -11.92
C ILE A 65 6.62 7.71 -10.77
N LEU A 66 7.28 6.72 -10.17
CA LEU A 66 8.14 6.89 -9.00
C LEU A 66 9.60 7.25 -9.38
N GLY A 67 10.05 6.91 -10.59
CA GLY A 67 11.44 7.09 -11.04
C GLY A 67 11.76 8.44 -11.68
N ASN A 68 10.76 9.20 -12.12
CA ASN A 68 10.95 10.54 -12.69
C ASN A 68 11.53 11.58 -11.69
N SER A 69 11.79 11.19 -10.43
CA SER A 69 12.38 12.04 -9.38
C SER A 69 13.86 12.42 -9.58
N ARG A 70 14.62 11.71 -10.43
CA ARG A 70 16.08 11.92 -10.55
C ARG A 70 16.53 12.92 -11.61
N LYS A 71 15.65 13.38 -12.51
CA LYS A 71 16.04 14.25 -13.64
C LYS A 71 15.69 15.74 -13.49
N ASN A 72 14.72 16.12 -12.65
CA ASN A 72 14.22 17.50 -12.62
C ASN A 72 14.98 18.48 -11.70
N THR A 73 16.09 18.09 -11.07
CA THR A 73 16.85 19.02 -10.21
C THR A 73 17.96 19.80 -10.93
N LYS A 74 18.13 19.68 -12.26
CA LYS A 74 19.17 20.43 -12.99
C LYS A 74 18.69 21.40 -14.08
N ASP A 75 17.48 21.24 -14.63
CA ASP A 75 17.11 21.95 -15.87
C ASP A 75 15.82 22.79 -15.81
N GLU A 76 15.31 23.18 -14.63
CA GLU A 76 14.18 24.13 -14.54
C GLU A 76 14.66 25.59 -14.39
N GLN A 77 15.44 26.02 -15.37
CA GLN A 77 15.62 27.44 -15.65
C GLN A 77 15.61 27.69 -17.16
N ASP A 78 14.67 27.11 -17.90
CA ASP A 78 14.19 27.79 -19.11
C ASP A 78 12.84 27.28 -19.65
N HIS A 79 12.03 28.28 -19.98
CA HIS A 79 10.98 28.30 -21.00
C HIS A 79 9.60 27.66 -20.79
N LEU A 80 8.64 28.59 -20.77
CA LEU A 80 7.20 28.46 -20.86
C LEU A 80 6.73 27.95 -22.24
N THR A 81 5.56 27.31 -22.24
CA THR A 81 4.62 26.99 -23.35
C THR A 81 4.82 25.69 -24.15
N LYS A 82 3.96 24.69 -23.86
CA LYS A 82 2.86 24.24 -24.75
C LYS A 82 2.02 23.14 -24.07
N LYS A 83 0.70 23.22 -24.30
CA LYS A 83 -0.34 22.30 -23.82
C LYS A 83 -0.20 20.92 -24.48
N GLU A 84 -0.23 19.86 -23.67
CA GLU A 84 -0.78 18.54 -24.00
C GLU A 84 -0.97 17.73 -22.71
N HIS A 85 -1.97 16.85 -22.71
CA HIS A 85 -2.51 16.10 -21.56
C HIS A 85 -1.41 15.40 -20.74
N THR A 86 -0.92 16.10 -19.72
CA THR A 86 0.12 15.61 -18.81
C THR A 86 -0.47 15.70 -17.41
N VAL A 87 -0.36 14.62 -16.65
CA VAL A 87 -0.62 14.58 -15.21
C VAL A 87 0.18 15.73 -14.58
N HIS A 88 -0.49 16.85 -14.31
CA HIS A 88 0.15 18.05 -13.81
C HIS A 88 0.69 17.80 -12.40
N GLY A 89 2.03 17.76 -12.30
CA GLY A 89 2.78 18.25 -11.13
C GLY A 89 2.47 17.61 -9.78
N GLN A 90 2.50 16.28 -9.67
CA GLN A 90 2.35 15.59 -8.38
C GLN A 90 3.59 14.74 -8.08
N ASN A 91 4.66 15.42 -7.68
CA ASN A 91 5.36 15.22 -6.41
C ASN A 91 5.66 13.73 -6.07
N ILE A 92 6.91 13.31 -6.25
CA ILE A 92 7.32 11.90 -6.35
C ILE A 92 7.83 11.38 -4.98
N PRO A 93 7.57 10.12 -4.56
CA PRO A 93 8.05 9.58 -3.29
C PRO A 93 9.58 9.54 -3.18
N LYS A 94 10.12 9.81 -1.98
CA LYS A 94 11.57 9.94 -1.74
C LYS A 94 12.29 8.59 -1.64
N ASP A 95 11.60 7.55 -1.18
CA ASP A 95 12.15 6.22 -0.95
C ASP A 95 11.13 5.14 -1.33
N TYR A 96 11.47 4.29 -2.30
CA TYR A 96 10.62 3.20 -2.72
C TYR A 96 11.41 1.97 -3.17
N ILE A 97 10.78 0.80 -3.05
CA ILE A 97 11.25 -0.49 -3.55
C ILE A 97 10.11 -1.12 -4.35
N ILE A 98 10.43 -1.72 -5.50
CA ILE A 98 9.48 -2.53 -6.27
C ILE A 98 9.94 -3.98 -6.19
N VAL A 99 9.05 -4.87 -5.75
CA VAL A 99 9.31 -6.28 -5.50
C VAL A 99 8.45 -7.13 -6.43
N ARG A 100 9.09 -8.04 -7.15
CA ARG A 100 8.40 -8.96 -8.06
C ARG A 100 7.82 -10.15 -7.30
N ASN A 101 6.50 -10.31 -7.34
CA ASN A 101 5.82 -11.50 -6.87
C ASN A 101 5.83 -12.62 -7.94
N GLN A 102 7.02 -13.16 -8.20
CA GLN A 102 7.25 -14.28 -9.12
C GLN A 102 7.94 -15.45 -8.38
N GLY A 103 7.86 -16.65 -8.95
CA GLY A 103 8.52 -17.86 -8.45
C GLY A 103 7.55 -18.94 -7.93
N GLU A 104 8.12 -20.04 -7.44
CA GLU A 104 7.39 -21.25 -7.03
C GLU A 104 6.62 -21.08 -5.71
N GLU A 105 6.99 -20.11 -4.88
CA GLU A 105 6.31 -19.79 -3.61
C GLU A 105 5.06 -18.91 -3.78
N ASN A 106 4.41 -18.90 -4.95
CA ASN A 106 3.22 -18.07 -5.17
C ASN A 106 1.94 -18.78 -4.74
N ASP A 107 1.72 -18.79 -3.42
CA ASP A 107 0.64 -19.52 -2.76
C ASP A 107 -0.56 -18.66 -2.35
N GLY A 108 -0.79 -17.52 -3.01
CA GLY A 108 -1.90 -16.61 -2.69
C GLY A 108 -1.43 -15.32 -2.02
N ILE A 109 -2.30 -14.69 -1.21
CA ILE A 109 -1.97 -13.40 -0.56
C ILE A 109 -0.73 -13.49 0.35
N ALA A 110 -0.50 -14.65 0.98
CA ALA A 110 0.63 -14.87 1.87
C ALA A 110 1.97 -14.61 1.16
N SER A 111 2.14 -15.08 -0.08
CA SER A 111 3.36 -14.86 -0.86
C SER A 111 3.70 -13.38 -1.03
N SER A 112 2.68 -12.56 -1.29
CA SER A 112 2.86 -11.11 -1.46
C SER A 112 3.27 -10.44 -0.15
N ILE A 113 2.64 -10.84 0.97
CA ILE A 113 3.01 -10.38 2.31
C ILE A 113 4.45 -10.75 2.63
N ARG A 114 4.83 -12.03 2.45
CA ARG A 114 6.19 -12.51 2.73
C ARG A 114 7.24 -11.73 1.94
N LYS A 115 6.99 -11.45 0.66
CA LYS A 115 7.90 -10.69 -0.20
C LYS A 115 8.03 -9.22 0.23
N GLY A 116 6.92 -8.58 0.60
CA GLY A 116 6.95 -7.22 1.15
C GLY A 116 7.77 -7.14 2.44
N VAL A 117 7.56 -8.08 3.35
CA VAL A 117 8.30 -8.17 4.62
C VAL A 117 9.78 -8.49 4.40
N LYS A 118 10.12 -9.44 3.51
CA LYS A 118 11.51 -9.73 3.15
C LYS A 118 12.22 -8.48 2.62
N ALA A 119 11.58 -7.72 1.72
CA ALA A 119 12.16 -6.47 1.22
C ALA A 119 12.37 -5.40 2.31
N ALA A 120 11.45 -5.31 3.28
CA ALA A 120 11.59 -4.42 4.44
C ALA A 120 12.76 -4.83 5.35
N ILE A 121 13.05 -6.13 5.47
CA ILE A 121 14.17 -6.67 6.25
C ILE A 121 15.50 -6.48 5.51
N ASP A 122 15.54 -6.85 4.23
CA ASP A 122 16.74 -6.83 3.40
C ASP A 122 17.22 -5.40 3.10
N SER A 123 16.31 -4.43 3.21
CA SER A 123 16.60 -3.01 3.12
C SER A 123 16.05 -2.33 4.37
N PRO A 124 16.80 -2.27 5.48
CA PRO A 124 16.38 -1.53 6.66
C PRO A 124 16.43 -0.02 6.40
N MET A 125 15.59 0.75 7.10
CA MET A 125 15.75 2.21 7.18
C MET A 125 16.69 2.51 8.33
N ILE A 126 17.83 3.16 8.04
CA ILE A 126 18.80 3.55 9.06
C ILE A 126 18.30 4.82 9.74
N ASN A 127 18.07 4.76 11.05
CA ASN A 127 17.76 5.92 11.88
C ASN A 127 18.78 5.99 13.01
N GLU A 128 19.08 7.20 13.49
CA GLU A 128 19.90 7.38 14.70
C GLU A 128 19.03 7.09 15.93
N GLY A 129 19.48 6.15 16.80
CA GLY A 129 18.84 5.80 18.07
C GLY A 129 17.98 4.53 18.07
N ASP A 130 17.31 4.27 19.20
CA ASP A 130 16.33 3.18 19.35
C ASP A 130 15.11 3.50 18.47
N SER A 131 15.04 2.89 17.29
CA SER A 131 13.97 3.13 16.33
C SER A 131 13.06 1.93 16.21
N PHE A 132 11.75 2.15 16.31
CA PHE A 132 10.75 1.13 16.04
C PHE A 132 10.46 1.04 14.54
N SER A 133 10.40 -0.19 14.02
CA SER A 133 10.01 -0.47 12.64
C SER A 133 8.61 -1.06 12.60
N TYR A 134 7.80 -0.55 11.68
CA TYR A 134 6.43 -0.96 11.46
C TYR A 134 6.21 -1.21 9.96
N ASP A 135 5.41 -2.22 9.65
CA ASP A 135 5.03 -2.63 8.32
C ASP A 135 3.50 -2.50 8.17
N MET A 136 3.05 -1.60 7.30
CA MET A 136 1.64 -1.35 7.01
C MET A 136 1.27 -1.93 5.65
N PHE A 137 0.20 -2.71 5.58
CA PHE A 137 -0.22 -3.45 4.40
C PHE A 137 -1.47 -2.84 3.77
N PHE A 138 -1.40 -2.58 2.47
CA PHE A 138 -2.45 -1.96 1.67
C PHE A 138 -2.83 -2.85 0.50
N GLN A 139 -4.12 -2.95 0.21
CA GLN A 139 -4.63 -3.70 -0.93
C GLN A 139 -4.83 -2.77 -2.13
N ALA A 140 -4.43 -3.19 -3.32
CA ALA A 140 -4.47 -2.36 -4.52
C ALA A 140 -5.86 -2.20 -5.16
N ASP A 141 -6.84 -2.92 -4.64
CA ASP A 141 -8.24 -2.94 -5.07
C ASP A 141 -9.16 -2.12 -4.14
N GLN A 142 -8.61 -1.38 -3.18
CA GLN A 142 -9.33 -0.44 -2.31
C GLN A 142 -9.09 1.01 -2.77
N PRO A 143 -9.85 1.53 -3.76
CA PRO A 143 -9.56 2.82 -4.38
C PRO A 143 -9.91 4.02 -3.50
N TYR A 144 -10.76 3.85 -2.48
CA TYR A 144 -11.29 4.94 -1.67
C TYR A 144 -10.48 5.24 -0.41
N VAL A 145 -9.42 4.46 -0.14
CA VAL A 145 -8.46 4.75 0.93
C VAL A 145 -7.95 6.19 0.83
N LYS A 146 -7.79 6.90 1.96
CA LYS A 146 -7.37 8.32 2.02
C LYS A 146 -6.17 8.53 2.93
N ALA A 147 -5.16 9.24 2.44
CA ALA A 147 -3.93 9.52 3.18
C ALA A 147 -4.16 10.23 4.52
N GLU A 148 -5.17 11.10 4.63
CA GLU A 148 -5.52 11.81 5.86
C GLU A 148 -5.94 10.84 6.98
N ILE A 149 -6.88 9.94 6.68
CA ILE A 149 -7.36 8.93 7.64
C ILE A 149 -6.23 7.98 8.03
N LEU A 150 -5.38 7.60 7.06
CA LEU A 150 -4.23 6.75 7.35
C LEU A 150 -3.20 7.44 8.23
N LEU A 151 -2.97 8.74 8.06
CA LEU A 151 -2.06 9.50 8.90
C LEU A 151 -2.56 9.56 10.34
N ASP A 152 -3.84 9.87 10.54
CA ASP A 152 -4.46 9.91 11.87
C ASP A 152 -4.38 8.53 12.53
N PHE A 153 -4.71 7.46 11.79
CA PHE A 153 -4.55 6.09 12.26
C PHE A 153 -3.11 5.76 12.68
N LEU A 154 -2.12 6.15 11.88
CA LEU A 154 -0.72 5.89 12.20
C LEU A 154 -0.26 6.62 13.46
N ASN A 155 -0.63 7.89 13.62
CA ASN A 155 -0.27 8.68 14.79
C ASN A 155 -0.87 8.07 16.06
N ASP A 156 -2.17 7.78 16.07
CA ASP A 156 -2.85 7.19 17.22
C ASP A 156 -2.32 5.78 17.54
N PHE A 157 -2.00 5.00 16.51
CA PHE A 157 -1.37 3.69 16.69
C PHE A 157 -0.01 3.82 17.40
N ILE A 158 0.86 4.74 16.97
CA ILE A 158 2.17 4.96 17.58
C ILE A 158 2.01 5.37 19.05
N GLU A 159 1.04 6.23 19.36
CA GLU A 159 0.74 6.66 20.74
C GLU A 159 0.19 5.52 21.60
N SER A 160 -0.56 4.59 21.00
CA SER A 160 -1.17 3.45 21.70
C SER A 160 -0.15 2.46 22.29
N LYS A 161 1.09 2.44 21.75
CA LYS A 161 2.17 1.49 22.09
C LYS A 161 1.81 0.02 21.87
N LYS A 162 0.74 -0.25 21.11
CA LYS A 162 0.38 -1.60 20.65
C LYS A 162 1.31 -2.05 19.53
N GLY A 163 1.42 -3.35 19.35
CA GLY A 163 2.22 -3.94 18.28
C GLY A 163 1.43 -4.24 17.00
N ILE A 164 0.09 -4.23 17.04
CA ILE A 164 -0.77 -4.45 15.87
C ILE A 164 -1.80 -3.33 15.76
N GLY A 165 -1.96 -2.76 14.56
CA GLY A 165 -2.98 -1.77 14.25
C GLY A 165 -3.96 -2.30 13.20
N ALA A 166 -5.25 -2.04 13.40
CA ALA A 166 -6.27 -2.30 12.39
C ALA A 166 -7.31 -1.17 12.35
N LEU A 167 -7.78 -0.85 11.15
CA LEU A 167 -9.00 -0.05 11.02
C LEU A 167 -10.22 -0.92 11.39
N SER A 168 -11.31 -0.26 11.77
CA SER A 168 -12.59 -0.91 11.97
C SER A 168 -13.73 -0.10 11.39
N CYS A 169 -14.76 -0.81 10.93
CA CYS A 169 -16.02 -0.22 10.50
C CYS A 169 -17.14 -1.08 11.10
N GLU A 170 -18.06 -0.47 11.83
CA GLU A 170 -19.16 -1.16 12.52
C GLU A 170 -18.66 -2.31 13.42
N GLY A 171 -17.53 -2.10 14.11
CA GLY A 171 -16.91 -3.09 15.00
C GLY A 171 -16.20 -4.24 14.28
N ILE A 172 -16.18 -4.26 12.95
CA ILE A 172 -15.49 -5.28 12.15
C ILE A 172 -14.09 -4.79 11.80
N LEU A 173 -13.05 -5.56 12.11
CA LEU A 173 -11.67 -5.25 11.75
C LEU A 173 -11.45 -5.35 10.22
N ARG A 174 -10.87 -4.32 9.64
CA ARG A 174 -10.62 -4.13 8.21
C ARG A 174 -9.14 -3.82 7.93
N SER A 175 -8.77 -3.89 6.66
CA SER A 175 -7.51 -3.35 6.16
C SER A 175 -7.64 -1.82 6.02
N PRO A 176 -6.52 -1.08 5.90
CA PRO A 176 -5.13 -1.49 6.06
C PRO A 176 -4.79 -2.01 7.46
N ASN A 177 -3.80 -2.90 7.53
CA ASN A 177 -3.31 -3.46 8.79
C ASN A 177 -1.84 -3.11 8.99
N LEU A 178 -1.47 -2.87 10.24
CA LEU A 178 -0.14 -2.45 10.61
C LEU A 178 0.44 -3.39 11.67
N PHE A 179 1.71 -3.73 11.52
CA PHE A 179 2.41 -4.67 12.40
C PHE A 179 3.77 -4.11 12.79
N ALA A 180 4.09 -4.15 14.08
CA ALA A 180 5.44 -3.94 14.58
C ALA A 180 6.37 -5.07 14.14
N GLU A 181 7.67 -4.77 14.08
CA GLU A 181 8.67 -5.68 13.52
C GLU A 181 8.77 -7.04 14.22
N ASN A 182 8.39 -7.14 15.49
CA ASN A 182 8.33 -8.40 16.24
C ASN A 182 7.34 -9.41 15.62
N TYR A 183 6.35 -8.94 14.85
CA TYR A 183 5.41 -9.79 14.11
C TYR A 183 5.91 -10.24 12.74
N ARG A 184 7.06 -9.75 12.25
CA ARG A 184 7.61 -10.15 10.94
C ARG A 184 7.82 -11.65 10.82
N ALA A 185 8.26 -12.31 11.90
CA ALA A 185 8.45 -13.76 11.91
C ALA A 185 7.13 -14.52 11.68
N GLU A 186 6.00 -14.03 12.22
CA GLU A 186 4.68 -14.62 11.97
C GLU A 186 4.16 -14.32 10.58
N LEU A 187 4.34 -13.09 10.09
CA LEU A 187 4.00 -12.69 8.72
C LEU A 187 4.74 -13.56 7.69
N LEU A 188 6.02 -13.85 7.94
CA LEU A 188 6.85 -14.72 7.10
C LEU A 188 6.42 -16.19 7.12
N ARG A 189 5.65 -16.63 8.12
CA ARG A 189 5.11 -18.00 8.23
C ARG A 189 3.71 -18.15 7.65
N LEU A 190 3.08 -17.07 7.17
CA LEU A 190 1.79 -17.17 6.50
C LEU A 190 1.92 -18.03 5.23
N THR A 191 0.88 -18.79 4.92
CA THR A 191 0.78 -19.64 3.73
C THR A 191 -0.62 -19.56 3.14
N GLY A 192 -0.75 -19.88 1.85
CA GLY A 192 -2.04 -19.94 1.20
C GLY A 192 -2.71 -18.56 1.08
N GLU A 193 -4.04 -18.58 1.19
CA GLU A 193 -4.89 -17.39 1.24
C GLU A 193 -4.95 -16.74 2.65
N CYS A 194 -4.06 -17.12 3.57
CA CYS A 194 -4.02 -16.53 4.91
C CYS A 194 -3.35 -15.16 4.89
N GLY A 195 -4.13 -14.09 5.08
CA GLY A 195 -3.62 -12.73 5.28
C GLY A 195 -3.29 -12.39 6.74
N GLY A 196 -2.87 -11.14 6.96
CA GLY A 196 -2.51 -10.60 8.29
C GLY A 196 -3.62 -10.71 9.34
N LYS A 197 -4.89 -10.77 8.94
CA LYS A 197 -6.04 -10.98 9.85
C LYS A 197 -5.91 -12.22 10.75
N LYS A 198 -5.19 -13.26 10.31
CA LYS A 198 -4.90 -14.44 11.15
C LYS A 198 -4.05 -14.09 12.37
N ILE A 199 -3.06 -13.22 12.20
CA ILE A 199 -2.16 -12.75 13.26
C ILE A 199 -2.93 -11.82 14.19
N ILE A 200 -3.70 -10.87 13.65
CA ILE A 200 -4.55 -9.96 14.44
C ILE A 200 -5.46 -10.73 15.41
N ARG A 201 -6.11 -11.80 14.93
CA ARG A 201 -6.98 -12.65 15.76
C ARG A 201 -6.25 -13.47 16.81
N SER A 202 -4.95 -13.72 16.61
CA SER A 202 -4.12 -14.52 17.53
C SER A 202 -3.55 -13.67 18.67
N HIS A 203 -3.58 -12.34 18.55
CA HIS A 203 -3.00 -11.40 19.51
C HIS A 203 -3.96 -10.27 19.90
N PRO A 204 -5.22 -10.56 20.31
CA PRO A 204 -6.25 -9.53 20.53
C PRO A 204 -5.84 -8.47 21.56
N ASP A 205 -5.06 -8.85 22.57
CA ASP A 205 -4.61 -7.93 23.63
C ASP A 205 -3.59 -6.90 23.13
N ASP A 206 -2.97 -7.12 21.97
CA ASP A 206 -1.99 -6.24 21.36
C ASP A 206 -2.52 -5.51 20.11
N VAL A 207 -3.84 -5.51 19.90
CA VAL A 207 -4.50 -4.81 18.79
C VAL A 207 -4.97 -3.43 19.22
N PHE A 208 -4.45 -2.39 18.59
CA PHE A 208 -5.06 -1.08 18.52
C PHE A 208 -6.07 -1.04 17.37
N THR A 209 -7.28 -0.56 17.67
CA THR A 209 -8.37 -0.47 16.70
C THR A 209 -8.74 0.99 16.49
N TYR A 210 -8.75 1.42 15.22
CA TYR A 210 -9.14 2.78 14.84
C TYR A 210 -10.47 2.76 14.08
N PRO A 211 -11.55 3.39 14.61
CA PRO A 211 -12.86 3.40 13.95
C PRO A 211 -12.89 4.36 12.76
N VAL A 212 -13.49 3.91 11.66
CA VAL A 212 -13.75 4.71 10.45
C VAL A 212 -15.22 4.53 10.07
N GLU A 213 -15.99 5.60 10.28
CA GLU A 213 -17.44 5.66 9.99
C GLU A 213 -17.69 6.04 8.52
N MET A 214 -17.02 5.33 7.61
CA MET A 214 -17.07 5.56 6.16
C MET A 214 -16.99 4.21 5.44
N PRO A 215 -18.11 3.49 5.28
CA PRO A 215 -18.12 2.17 4.66
C PRO A 215 -17.46 2.12 3.27
N GLU A 216 -17.60 3.18 2.47
CA GLU A 216 -17.00 3.33 1.15
C GLU A 216 -15.47 3.27 1.17
N PHE A 217 -14.83 3.65 2.28
CA PHE A 217 -13.37 3.54 2.47
C PHE A 217 -12.88 2.10 2.30
N PHE A 218 -13.74 1.13 2.61
CA PHE A 218 -13.43 -0.30 2.65
C PHE A 218 -13.95 -1.09 1.44
N VAL A 219 -14.47 -0.42 0.41
CA VAL A 219 -14.95 -1.08 -0.81
C VAL A 219 -13.76 -1.68 -1.58
N ASP A 220 -13.85 -2.99 -1.83
CA ASP A 220 -12.94 -3.74 -2.69
C ASP A 220 -13.54 -3.85 -4.10
N ILE A 221 -12.80 -3.47 -5.14
CA ILE A 221 -13.22 -3.69 -6.53
C ILE A 221 -12.75 -5.08 -6.98
N ASP A 222 -13.64 -6.06 -6.94
CA ASP A 222 -13.32 -7.48 -7.13
C ASP A 222 -13.93 -8.10 -8.39
N THR A 223 -15.12 -7.65 -8.74
CA THR A 223 -15.95 -8.15 -9.85
C THR A 223 -16.26 -7.04 -10.84
N ARG A 224 -16.79 -7.42 -12.01
CA ARG A 224 -17.23 -6.42 -13.01
C ARG A 224 -18.46 -5.68 -12.52
N GLU A 225 -19.28 -6.33 -11.70
CA GLU A 225 -20.44 -5.77 -11.05
C GLU A 225 -20.04 -4.69 -10.05
N ASP A 226 -19.06 -4.94 -9.19
CA ASP A 226 -18.50 -3.92 -8.27
C ASP A 226 -17.97 -2.73 -9.06
N TYR A 227 -17.18 -3.02 -10.10
CA TYR A 227 -16.66 -1.99 -11.00
C TYR A 227 -17.76 -1.19 -11.68
N ALA A 228 -18.81 -1.84 -12.18
CA ALA A 228 -19.90 -1.19 -12.87
C ALA A 228 -20.74 -0.32 -11.93
N HIS A 229 -21.02 -0.81 -10.72
CA HIS A 229 -21.76 -0.07 -9.68
C HIS A 229 -21.02 1.22 -9.29
N GLU A 230 -19.71 1.14 -9.09
CA GLU A 230 -18.91 2.28 -8.65
C GLU A 230 -18.53 3.26 -9.78
N ASN A 231 -18.61 2.87 -11.06
CA ASN A 231 -18.32 3.75 -12.21
C ASN A 231 -19.57 4.36 -12.89
N VAL A 232 -20.73 4.35 -12.22
CA VAL A 232 -21.92 5.09 -12.70
C VAL A 232 -21.89 6.54 -12.19
#